data_AF-X1PA26-F1
#
_entry.id   AF-X1PA26-F1
#
_cell.length_a   1.000
_cell.length_b   1.000
_cell.length_c   1.000
_cell.angle_alpha   90.00
_cell.angle_beta   90.00
_cell.angle_gamma   90.00
#
_symmetry.space_group_name_H-M   'P 1'
#
loop_
_entity.id
_entity.type
_entity.pdbx_description
1 polymer ?
#
loop_
_entity_poly.entity_id
_entity_poly.type
_entity_poly.pdbx_seq_one_letter_code
_entity_poly.pdbx_strand_id
1 'polypeptide(L)' 'GEIPSSEDIPPLLEQVKPVNQVVKVDCYVPGCPPSAEAIHYALAALLEGRIPILPGEIMRFD' A
#
# COMPACT_ATOMS: atom_id res chain seq x y z
N GLY A 1 -28.93 -11.82 13.07
CA GLY A 1 -27.90 -12.82 12.75
C GLY A 1 -26.78 -12.65 13.75
N GLU A 2 -26.06 -13.73 14.05
CA GLU A 2 -24.87 -13.69 14.92
C GLU A 2 -23.62 -13.41 14.07
N ILE A 3 -22.63 -12.74 14.66
CA ILE A 3 -21.34 -12.52 14.01
C ILE A 3 -20.54 -13.83 14.12
N PRO A 4 -20.05 -14.40 13.01
CA PRO A 4 -19.21 -15.60 13.06
C PRO A 4 -17.96 -15.41 13.93
N SER A 5 -17.62 -16.42 14.74
CA SER A 5 -16.55 -16.32 15.76
C SER A 5 -15.79 -17.63 16.01
N SER A 6 -15.70 -18.52 15.01
CA SER A 6 -14.88 -19.74 15.11
C SER A 6 -13.39 -19.41 15.26
N GLU A 7 -12.60 -20.38 15.75
CA GLU A 7 -11.14 -20.21 15.93
C GLU A 7 -10.39 -19.91 14.62
N ASP A 8 -10.95 -20.32 13.48
CA ASP A 8 -10.41 -20.02 12.15
C ASP A 8 -10.60 -18.56 11.72
N ILE A 9 -11.37 -17.76 12.48
CA ILE A 9 -11.68 -16.37 12.18
C ILE A 9 -10.96 -15.47 13.19
N PRO A 10 -9.98 -14.66 12.76
CA PRO A 10 -9.28 -13.76 13.67
C PRO A 10 -10.21 -12.65 14.17
N PRO A 11 -9.99 -12.15 15.40
CA PRO A 11 -10.74 -11.01 15.90
C PRO A 11 -10.44 -9.76 15.06
N LEU A 12 -11.46 -8.94 14.85
CA LEU A 12 -11.29 -7.63 14.21
C LEU A 12 -10.53 -6.67 15.12
N LEU A 13 -9.74 -5.79 14.52
CA LEU A 13 -9.21 -4.62 15.21
C LEU A 13 -10.34 -3.59 15.43
N GLU A 14 -10.17 -2.71 16.41
CA GLU A 14 -11.12 -1.61 16.66
C GLU A 14 -11.26 -0.65 15.46
N GLN A 15 -10.18 -0.49 14.68
CA GLN A 15 -10.15 0.30 13.45
C GLN A 15 -9.15 -0.29 12.45
N VAL A 16 -9.42 -0.12 11.16
CA VAL A 16 -8.43 -0.38 10.10
C VAL A 16 -7.22 0.53 10.27
N LYS A 17 -6.03 -0.01 10.03
CA LYS A 17 -4.76 0.72 10.13
C LYS A 17 -4.03 0.68 8.79
N PRO A 18 -3.49 1.80 8.29
CA PRO A 18 -2.55 1.75 7.18
C PRO A 18 -1.25 1.04 7.62
N VAL A 19 -0.57 0.40 6.67
CA VAL A 19 0.63 -0.43 6.94
C VAL A 19 1.73 0.35 7.68
N ASN A 20 1.88 1.65 7.40
CA ASN A 20 2.86 2.52 8.03
C ASN A 20 2.62 2.82 9.53
N GLN A 21 1.44 2.45 10.07
CA GLN A 21 1.19 2.48 11.52
C GLN A 21 1.63 1.20 12.24
N VAL A 22 1.90 0.13 11.49
CA VAL A 22 2.26 -1.19 12.03
C VAL A 22 3.74 -1.48 11.83
N VAL A 23 4.30 -1.07 10.70
CA VAL A 23 5.71 -1.27 10.33
C VAL A 23 6.29 -0.03 9.64
N LYS A 24 7.62 0.08 9.62
CA LYS A 24 8.31 1.10 8.82
C LYS A 24 8.03 0.87 7.33
N VAL A 25 7.69 1.93 6.62
CA VAL A 25 7.48 1.93 5.15
C VAL A 25 8.49 2.89 4.52
N ASP A 26 9.28 2.38 3.57
CA ASP A 26 10.38 3.15 2.96
C ASP A 26 9.94 3.99 1.74
N CYS A 27 8.89 3.60 1.03
CA CYS A 27 8.33 4.36 -0.09
C CYS A 27 6.83 4.08 -0.29
N TYR A 28 6.13 4.97 -0.98
CA TYR A 28 4.69 4.88 -1.25
C TYR A 28 4.42 4.96 -2.76
N VAL A 29 3.46 4.15 -3.24
CA VAL A 29 2.96 4.17 -4.62
C VAL A 29 1.45 4.41 -4.56
N PRO A 30 0.99 5.67 -4.61
CA PRO A 30 -0.42 6.01 -4.44
C PRO A 30 -1.28 5.66 -5.67
N GLY A 31 -2.56 5.37 -5.42
CA GLY A 31 -3.61 5.13 -6.42
C GLY A 31 -4.58 4.02 -6.00
N CYS A 32 -5.80 4.00 -6.53
CA CYS A 32 -6.79 2.96 -6.28
C CYS A 32 -7.40 2.37 -7.58
N PRO A 33 -6.60 1.64 -8.40
CA PRO A 33 -5.23 1.22 -8.16
C PRO A 33 -4.18 2.23 -8.69
N PRO A 34 -2.92 2.14 -8.25
CA PRO A 34 -1.83 2.82 -8.94
C PRO A 34 -1.77 2.38 -10.41
N SER A 35 -1.42 3.31 -11.30
CA SER A 35 -1.29 3.00 -12.73
C SER A 35 -0.14 2.02 -12.99
N ALA A 36 -0.21 1.29 -14.11
CA ALA A 36 0.87 0.39 -14.52
C ALA A 36 2.21 1.14 -14.66
N GLU A 37 2.17 2.39 -15.13
CA GLU A 37 3.33 3.27 -15.25
C GLU A 37 3.92 3.64 -13.89
N ALA A 38 3.07 3.97 -12.90
CA ALA A 38 3.50 4.26 -11.53
C ALA A 38 4.17 3.05 -10.86
N ILE A 39 3.59 1.86 -11.04
CA ILE A 39 4.17 0.60 -10.55
C ILE A 39 5.52 0.34 -11.22
N HIS A 40 5.59 0.43 -12.54
CA HIS A 40 6.82 0.21 -13.30
C HIS A 40 7.93 1.19 -12.88
N TYR A 41 7.62 2.48 -12.75
CA TYR A 41 8.57 3.51 -12.32
C TYR A 41 9.15 3.19 -10.94
N ALA A 42 8.30 2.83 -9.98
CA ALA A 42 8.72 2.53 -8.61
C ALA A 42 9.68 1.32 -8.58
N LEU A 43 9.34 0.25 -9.31
CA LEU A 43 10.19 -0.94 -9.40
C LEU A 43 11.51 -0.68 -10.12
N ALA A 44 11.49 0.06 -11.24
CA ALA A 44 12.69 0.42 -11.99
C ALA A 44 13.67 1.25 -11.14
N ALA A 45 13.16 2.24 -10.39
CA ALA A 45 14.00 3.04 -9.50
C ALA A 45 14.68 2.19 -8.41
N LEU A 46 13.95 1.23 -7.82
CA LEU A 46 14.52 0.31 -6.83
C LEU A 46 15.58 -0.60 -7.43
N LEU A 47 15.37 -1.11 -8.65
CA LEU A 47 16.36 -1.90 -9.38
C LEU A 47 17.65 -1.11 -9.68
N GLU A 48 17.54 0.20 -9.86
CA GLU A 48 18.69 1.12 -10.01
C GLU A 48 19.32 1.54 -8.68
N GLY A 49 18.84 1.04 -7.54
CA GLY A 49 19.36 1.37 -6.21
C GLY A 49 18.89 2.73 -5.67
N ARG A 50 17.79 3.30 -6.20
CA ARG A 50 17.22 4.58 -5.79
C ARG A 50 15.87 4.38 -5.09
N ILE A 51 15.60 5.18 -4.06
CA ILE A 51 14.26 5.23 -3.45
C ILE A 51 13.32 6.00 -4.41
N PRO A 52 12.17 5.45 -4.82
CA PRO A 52 11.32 6.08 -5.80
C PRO A 52 10.64 7.34 -5.25
N ILE A 53 10.67 8.41 -6.04
CA ILE A 53 9.87 9.63 -5.87
C ILE A 53 9.03 9.77 -7.13
N LEU A 54 7.73 9.50 -7.04
CA LEU A 54 6.87 9.51 -8.22
C LEU A 54 6.77 10.93 -8.80
N PRO A 55 6.92 11.09 -10.14
CA PRO A 55 6.55 12.30 -10.85
C PRO A 55 5.07 12.66 -10.62
N GLY A 56 4.77 13.96 -10.57
CA GLY A 56 3.41 14.44 -10.28
C GLY A 56 2.38 14.02 -11.33
N GLU A 57 2.81 13.78 -12.57
CA GLU A 57 1.97 13.36 -13.70
C GLU A 57 1.39 11.96 -13.51
N ILE A 58 2.12 11.10 -12.80
CA ILE A 58 1.75 9.69 -12.53
C ILE A 58 1.41 9.43 -11.07
N MET A 59 1.36 10.48 -10.24
CA MET A 59 0.95 10.41 -8.84
C MET A 59 -0.55 10.71 -8.73
N ARG A 60 -1.35 9.69 -8.44
CA ARG A 60 -2.80 9.77 -8.30
C ARG A 60 -3.28 9.17 -6.99
N PHE A 61 -4.40 9.65 -6.48
CA PHE A 61 -4.99 9.19 -5.22
C PHE A 61 -6.43 8.69 -5.39
N ASP A 62 -6.98 8.83 -6.59
CA ASP A 62 -8.25 8.27 -7.02
C ASP A 62 -8.11 6.80 -7.46
#